data_AF-A0A1C5D512-F1
#
_entry.id   AF-A0A1C5D512-F1
#
_cell.length_a   1.000
_cell.length_b   1.000
_cell.length_c   1.000
_cell.angle_alpha   90.00
_cell.angle_beta   90.00
_cell.angle_gamma   90.00
#
_symmetry.space_group_name_H-M   'P 1'
#
loop_
_entity.id
_entity.type
_entity.pdbx_description
1 polymer ?
#
loop_
_entity_poly.entity_id
_entity_poly.type
_entity_poly.pdbx_seq_one_letter_code
_entity_poly.pdbx_strand_id
1 'polypeptide(L)'
;MVRHEPADRGSDGRWGPYASAVTRWETLTRPAPSPTDAGGRLRAEFVEWMQGLPPGWVTATEGLGRPAQLTALGNGVIPQQATRAVKLLAPPFPRCPHCTTR
;
A
#
# COMPACT_ATOMS: atom_id res chain seq x y z
N MET A 1 -7.14 20.45 -30.92
CA MET A 1 -5.82 19.78 -30.96
C MET A 1 -5.07 20.17 -29.70
N VAL A 2 -5.24 19.44 -28.60
CA VAL A 2 -4.39 19.64 -27.41
C VAL A 2 -3.05 19.01 -27.76
N ARG A 3 -2.01 19.85 -27.90
CA ARG A 3 -0.64 19.35 -28.09
C ARG A 3 -0.24 18.66 -26.79
N HIS A 4 0.08 17.36 -26.89
CA HIS A 4 0.78 16.66 -25.84
C HIS A 4 2.22 17.16 -25.88
N GLU A 5 2.54 18.14 -25.03
CA GLU A 5 3.94 18.51 -24.81
C GLU A 5 4.67 17.28 -24.26
N PRO A 6 5.82 16.88 -24.83
CA PRO A 6 6.61 15.81 -24.26
C PRO A 6 7.07 16.30 -22.89
N ALA A 7 6.58 15.65 -21.84
CA ALA A 7 7.07 15.87 -20.48
C ALA A 7 8.60 15.84 -20.53
N ASP A 8 9.19 16.93 -20.07
CA ASP A 8 10.62 17.12 -19.91
C ASP A 8 11.24 15.84 -19.32
N ARG A 9 12.03 15.11 -20.11
CA ARG A 9 12.78 13.92 -19.64
C ARG A 9 14.05 14.34 -18.89
N GLY A 10 13.98 15.46 -18.18
CA GLY A 10 15.05 16.04 -17.39
C GLY A 10 15.04 15.46 -15.98
N SER A 11 15.84 14.41 -15.75
CA SER A 11 16.42 14.07 -14.43
C SER A 11 15.53 14.20 -13.18
N ASP A 12 14.26 13.81 -13.23
CA ASP A 12 13.50 13.58 -12.02
C ASP A 12 14.15 12.39 -11.31
N GLY A 13 14.48 12.52 -10.02
CA GLY A 13 15.26 11.53 -9.25
C GLY A 13 14.64 10.11 -9.21
N ARG A 14 15.13 9.22 -8.33
CA ARG A 14 14.73 7.80 -8.20
C ARG A 14 13.24 7.46 -8.46
N TRP A 15 12.31 8.37 -8.17
CA TRP A 15 10.86 8.18 -8.25
C TRP A 15 10.18 8.85 -9.45
N GLY A 16 10.88 9.64 -10.26
CA GLY A 16 10.32 10.33 -11.41
C GLY A 16 9.07 11.17 -11.03
N PRO A 17 7.98 11.08 -11.81
CA PRO A 17 6.74 11.82 -11.54
C PRO A 17 6.04 11.39 -10.24
N TYR A 18 6.45 10.28 -9.62
CA TYR A 18 5.84 9.76 -8.39
C TYR A 18 6.50 10.30 -7.11
N ALA A 19 7.53 11.15 -7.22
CA ALA A 19 8.30 11.62 -6.06
C ALA A 19 7.41 12.24 -4.97
N SER A 20 6.45 13.09 -5.33
CA SER A 20 5.55 13.72 -4.35
C SER A 20 4.65 12.72 -3.61
N ALA A 21 4.18 11.69 -4.30
CA ALA A 21 3.36 10.63 -3.73
C ALA A 21 4.19 9.74 -2.78
N VAL A 22 5.41 9.39 -3.20
CA VAL A 22 6.34 8.61 -2.39
C VAL A 22 6.71 9.36 -1.12
N THR A 23 7.12 10.63 -1.21
CA THR A 23 7.46 11.45 -0.04
C THR A 23 6.31 11.51 0.96
N ARG A 24 5.07 11.75 0.49
CA ARG A 24 3.89 11.76 1.36
C ARG A 24 3.65 10.39 2.01
N TRP A 25 3.92 9.31 1.29
CA TRP A 25 3.72 7.97 1.85
C TRP A 25 4.80 7.61 2.85
N GLU A 26 6.04 8.01 2.62
CA GLU A 26 7.15 7.84 3.57
C GLU A 26 6.89 8.55 4.90
N THR A 27 6.27 9.75 4.89
CA THR A 27 5.91 10.46 6.14
C THR A 27 4.80 9.78 6.92
N LEU A 28 3.94 9.00 6.26
CA LEU A 28 2.83 8.28 6.91
C LEU A 28 3.19 6.86 7.33
N THR A 29 4.24 6.28 6.76
CA THR A 29 4.62 4.88 6.96
C THR A 29 6.06 4.74 7.44
N ARG A 30 6.99 4.58 6.51
CA ARG A 30 8.44 4.40 6.70
C ARG A 30 9.15 4.75 5.40
N PRO A 31 10.49 4.92 5.38
CA PRO A 31 11.23 5.12 4.13
C PRO A 31 10.96 4.04 3.09
N ALA A 32 10.89 4.43 1.82
CA ALA A 32 10.53 3.55 0.73
C ALA A 32 11.68 2.57 0.43
N PRO A 33 11.45 1.25 0.51
CA PRO A 33 12.43 0.26 0.09
C PRO A 33 12.66 0.36 -1.43
N SER A 34 13.76 -0.23 -1.92
CA SER A 34 14.05 -0.26 -3.37
C SER A 34 12.87 -0.86 -4.13
N PRO A 35 12.36 -0.21 -5.19
CA PRO A 35 11.20 -0.72 -5.91
C PRO A 35 11.51 -1.99 -6.70
N THR A 36 12.76 -2.13 -7.14
CA THR A 36 13.24 -3.26 -7.93
C THR A 36 14.53 -3.86 -7.34
N ASP A 37 14.78 -5.12 -7.66
CA ASP A 37 16.07 -5.76 -7.42
C ASP A 37 17.09 -5.40 -8.52
N ALA A 38 18.31 -5.93 -8.43
CA ALA A 38 19.38 -5.68 -9.40
C ALA A 38 19.03 -6.15 -10.83
N GLY A 39 18.09 -7.09 -10.98
CA GLY A 39 17.59 -7.56 -12.27
C GLY A 39 16.37 -6.78 -12.77
N GLY A 40 16.00 -5.68 -12.10
CA GLY A 40 14.85 -4.85 -12.48
C GLY A 40 13.49 -5.46 -12.10
N ARG A 41 13.45 -6.53 -11.29
CA ARG A 41 12.19 -7.18 -10.90
C ARG A 41 11.60 -6.49 -9.68
N LEU A 42 10.27 -6.35 -9.66
CA LEU A 42 9.52 -5.74 -8.56
C LEU A 42 9.81 -6.42 -7.22
N ARG A 43 10.14 -5.66 -6.18
CA ARG A 43 10.39 -6.19 -4.84
C ARG A 43 9.09 -6.35 -4.05
N ALA A 44 8.90 -7.51 -3.42
CA ALA A 44 7.70 -7.79 -2.62
C ALA A 44 7.61 -6.84 -1.41
N GLU A 45 8.75 -6.49 -0.82
CA GLU A 45 8.87 -5.54 0.29
C GLU A 45 8.39 -4.13 -0.10
N PHE A 46 8.61 -3.75 -1.37
CA PHE A 46 8.09 -2.49 -1.90
C PHE A 46 6.58 -2.53 -2.08
N VAL A 47 6.04 -3.64 -2.58
CA VAL A 47 4.58 -3.81 -2.70
C VAL A 47 3.92 -3.80 -1.31
N GLU A 48 4.48 -4.52 -0.33
CA GLU A 48 4.03 -4.51 1.05
C GLU A 48 4.05 -3.10 1.67
N TRP A 49 5.11 -2.34 1.39
CA TRP A 49 5.21 -0.93 1.77
C TRP A 49 4.16 -0.05 1.10
N MET A 50 3.89 -0.22 -0.20
CA MET A 50 2.85 0.54 -0.92
C MET A 50 1.46 0.34 -0.30
N GLN A 51 1.20 -0.84 0.27
CA GLN A 51 -0.06 -1.13 0.96
C GLN A 51 -0.12 -0.58 2.39
N GLY A 52 0.98 -0.03 2.90
CA GLY A 52 1.07 0.50 4.26
C GLY A 52 1.04 -0.59 5.32
N LEU A 53 1.39 -1.82 4.94
CA LEU A 53 1.50 -2.93 5.86
C LEU A 53 2.77 -2.78 6.71
N PRO A 54 2.78 -3.30 7.95
CA PRO A 54 4.01 -3.41 8.73
C PRO A 54 5.10 -4.17 7.95
N PRO A 55 6.38 -3.81 8.11
CA PRO A 55 7.46 -4.53 7.45
C PRO A 55 7.45 -6.01 7.88
N GLY A 56 7.53 -6.90 6.90
CA GLY A 56 7.52 -8.35 7.12
C GLY A 56 6.13 -8.98 7.20
N TRP A 57 5.04 -8.21 7.09
CA TRP A 57 3.67 -8.73 7.23
C TRP A 57 3.37 -9.93 6.32
N VAL A 58 3.79 -9.87 5.05
CA VAL A 58 3.77 -11.00 4.11
C VAL A 58 5.20 -11.49 3.84
N THR A 59 6.15 -10.58 3.78
CA THR A 59 7.50 -10.85 3.29
C THR A 59 8.38 -11.63 4.27
N ALA A 60 8.02 -11.67 5.56
CA ALA A 60 8.69 -12.48 6.58
C ALA A 60 7.97 -13.80 6.90
N THR A 61 6.95 -14.18 6.14
CA THR A 61 6.25 -15.46 6.32
C THR A 61 7.15 -16.63 5.92
N GLU A 62 7.45 -17.51 6.87
CA GLU A 62 8.28 -18.69 6.64
C GLU A 62 7.69 -19.61 5.56
N GLY A 63 8.55 -20.14 4.68
CA GLY A 63 8.14 -21.02 3.58
C GLY A 63 7.45 -20.32 2.41
N LEU A 64 7.15 -19.01 2.48
CA LEU A 64 6.47 -18.29 1.42
C LEU A 64 7.46 -17.72 0.40
N GLY A 65 7.55 -18.36 -0.78
CA GLY A 65 8.40 -17.89 -1.87
C GLY A 65 7.92 -16.57 -2.50
N ARG A 66 8.83 -15.81 -3.12
CA ARG A 66 8.56 -14.50 -3.74
C ARG A 66 7.32 -14.46 -4.67
N PRO A 67 7.08 -15.43 -5.57
CA PRO A 67 5.86 -15.41 -6.39
C PRO A 67 4.58 -15.46 -5.55
N ALA A 68 4.55 -16.30 -4.51
CA ALA A 68 3.40 -16.44 -3.62
C ALA A 68 3.21 -15.18 -2.75
N GLN A 69 4.29 -14.54 -2.29
CA GLN A 69 4.24 -13.25 -1.61
C GLN A 69 3.60 -12.18 -2.49
N LEU A 70 4.04 -12.06 -3.75
CA LEU A 70 3.48 -11.09 -4.70
C LEU A 70 2.02 -11.40 -5.04
N THR A 71 1.63 -12.67 -5.16
CA THR A 71 0.22 -13.07 -5.32
C THR A 71 -0.61 -12.67 -4.10
N ALA A 72 -0.13 -12.95 -2.88
CA ALA A 72 -0.84 -12.59 -1.66
C ALA A 72 -0.99 -11.07 -1.52
N LEU A 73 0.08 -10.31 -1.78
CA LEU A 73 0.04 -8.85 -1.78
C LEU A 73 -0.89 -8.32 -2.89
N GLY A 74 -0.78 -8.84 -4.11
CA GLY A 74 -1.62 -8.40 -5.24
C GLY A 74 -3.13 -8.62 -5.03
N ASN A 75 -3.50 -9.61 -4.21
CA ASN A 75 -4.90 -9.87 -3.83
C ASN A 75 -5.28 -9.29 -2.46
N GLY A 76 -4.33 -8.66 -1.76
CA GLY A 76 -4.50 -8.10 -0.43
C GLY A 76 -5.31 -6.80 -0.45
N VAL A 77 -5.95 -6.50 0.67
CA VAL A 77 -6.69 -5.23 0.86
C VAL A 77 -5.75 -4.15 1.40
N ILE A 78 -5.98 -2.90 0.98
CA ILE A 78 -5.29 -1.74 1.57
C ILE A 78 -5.95 -1.42 2.92
N PRO A 79 -5.27 -1.59 4.08
CA PRO A 79 -5.91 -1.51 5.40
C PRO A 79 -6.64 -0.19 5.67
N GLN A 80 -6.12 0.93 5.15
CA GLN A 80 -6.72 2.25 5.32
C GLN A 80 -8.03 2.36 4.54
N GLN A 81 -8.09 1.81 3.32
CA GLN A 81 -9.31 1.75 2.52
C GLN A 81 -10.34 0.80 3.14
N ALA A 82 -9.91 -0.37 3.60
CA ALA A 82 -10.75 -1.33 4.30
C ALA A 82 -11.34 -0.74 5.59
N THR A 83 -10.51 -0.06 6.40
CA THR A 83 -10.95 0.64 7.61
C THR A 83 -12.02 1.69 7.29
N ARG A 84 -11.83 2.47 6.22
CA ARG A 84 -12.81 3.47 5.80
C ARG A 84 -14.11 2.82 5.35
N ALA A 85 -14.04 1.76 4.57
CA ALA A 85 -15.21 1.01 4.11
C ALA A 85 -16.01 0.45 5.30
N VAL A 86 -15.34 -0.20 6.26
CA VAL A 86 -15.98 -0.71 7.48
C VAL A 86 -16.67 0.43 8.25
N LYS A 87 -16.03 1.58 8.43
CA LYS A 87 -16.65 2.73 9.11
C LYS A 87 -17.91 3.26 8.40
N LEU A 88 -17.98 3.13 7.08
CA LEU A 88 -19.11 3.60 6.28
C LEU A 88 -20.24 2.58 6.17
N LEU A 89 -19.90 1.30 6.13
CA LEU A 89 -20.81 0.22 5.76
C LEU A 89 -21.20 -0.68 6.95
N ALA A 90 -20.45 -0.65 8.05
CA ALA A 90 -20.78 -1.47 9.21
C ALA A 90 -22.13 -1.02 9.80
N PRO A 91 -23.10 -1.94 9.97
CA PRO A 91 -24.30 -1.61 10.71
C PRO A 91 -23.94 -1.22 12.14
N PRO A 92 -24.79 -0.43 12.83
CA PRO A 92 -24.60 -0.18 14.24
C PRO A 92 -24.49 -1.52 14.97
N PHE A 93 -23.53 -1.63 15.90
CA PHE A 93 -23.45 -2.80 16.77
C PHE A 93 -24.81 -3.00 17.43
N PRO A 94 -25.36 -4.23 17.45
CA PRO A 94 -26.62 -4.48 18.08
C PRO A 94 -26.51 -4.04 19.55
N ARG A 95 -27.29 -3.02 19.92
CA ARG A 95 -27.43 -2.66 21.33
C ARG A 95 -28.12 -3.85 21.99
N CYS A 96 -27.52 -4.38 23.05
CA CYS A 96 -28.21 -5.35 23.89
C CYS A 96 -29.50 -4.67 24.39
N PRO A 97 -30.69 -5.18 24.03
CA PRO A 97 -31.96 -4.54 24.41
C PRO A 97 -32.13 -4.44 25.93
N HIS A 98 -31.35 -5.21 26.70
CA HIS A 98 -31.43 -5.29 28.15
C HIS A 98 -30.43 -4.36 28.86
N CYS A 99 -29.52 -3.70 28.13
CA CYS A 99 -28.52 -2.79 28.70
C CYS A 99 -28.94 -1.30 28.69
N THR A 100 -30.13 -0.97 28.17
CA THR A 100 -30.64 0.41 28.08
C THR A 100 -31.53 0.83 29.24
N THR A 101 -31.77 -0.04 30.22
CA THR A 101 -32.61 0.27 31.39
C THR A 101 -31.73 0.66 32.57
N ARG A 102 -31.59 1.97 32.80
CA ARG A 102 -31.10 2.52 34.07
C ARG A 102 -32.00 3.66 34.52
#